data_AF-A0A1I5KV24-F1
#
_entry.id   AF-A0A1I5KV24-F1
#
_cell.length_a   1.000
_cell.length_b   1.000
_cell.length_c   1.000
_cell.angle_alpha   90.00
_cell.angle_beta   90.00
_cell.angle_gamma   90.00
#
_symmetry.space_group_name_H-M   'P 1'
#
loop_
_entity.id
_entity.type
_entity.pdbx_description
1 polymer ?
#
loop_
_entity_poly.entity_id
_entity_poly.type
_entity_poly.pdbx_seq_one_letter_code
_entity_poly.pdbx_strand_id
1 'polypeptide(L)'
;MLHQLGKEDPGGFVEHDEGRLCGVDVRLPEMEDVTIRSITEYFTSRFKNLPNYEYAFLAVHFKNGNRHEELLFTIRLDGTVELDLDLEGGNPSRLRDTRLKIEVEKLFGAANASVLEADHFFADEGIDHDFWSIRMSLNSQSVTIGELCEALRNTRSALCKVRTEAYSDCSADFMDSLTRGRFEDLVGTEESSWLECKSELNIGNADGNDKLVKAVCGFANGDESGLLVIGLKTDRINSRDVVSSVSPVSARAHTEDRYRKIISEQVSPVVVGLKVGIIAVEDGVLVAVSIPAQERNSKPFMVTKQGGISIFLRNGDFTSRMKPDEIRMLMARGWPE
;
A
#
# COMPACT_ATOMS: atom_id res chain seq x y z
N MET A 1 -13.65 17.53 16.61
CA MET A 1 -13.03 18.85 16.90
C MET A 1 -11.68 18.53 17.52
N LEU A 2 -10.63 18.43 16.69
CA LEU A 2 -9.28 18.02 17.10
C LEU A 2 -8.66 19.18 17.90
N HIS A 3 -8.43 18.99 19.19
CA HIS A 3 -7.68 19.94 19.99
C HIS A 3 -6.19 19.80 19.63
N GLN A 4 -5.58 20.89 19.15
CA GLN A 4 -4.14 20.98 18.96
C GLN A 4 -3.45 20.80 20.32
N LEU A 5 -2.70 19.72 20.49
CA LEU A 5 -1.80 19.54 21.62
C LEU A 5 -0.38 19.88 21.16
N GLY A 6 0.37 20.54 22.04
CA GLY A 6 1.74 20.95 21.79
C GLY A 6 2.65 20.43 22.90
N LYS A 7 3.96 20.45 22.66
CA LYS A 7 5.03 19.89 23.51
C LYS A 7 4.99 20.19 25.02
N GLU A 8 4.23 21.19 25.47
CA GLU A 8 4.22 21.64 26.87
C GLU A 8 2.93 21.30 27.64
N ASP A 9 1.89 20.77 26.99
CA ASP A 9 0.66 20.33 27.66
C ASP A 9 0.07 19.14 26.88
N PRO A 10 0.24 17.88 27.38
CA PRO A 10 -0.23 16.69 26.69
C PRO A 10 -1.76 16.56 26.74
N GLY A 11 -2.54 17.59 27.08
CA GLY A 11 -3.99 17.57 26.98
C GLY A 11 -4.70 17.30 28.29
N GLY A 12 -5.84 17.96 28.44
CA GLY A 12 -6.72 17.81 29.58
C GLY A 12 -7.46 16.48 29.56
N PHE A 13 -7.67 15.92 30.74
CA PHE A 13 -8.53 14.76 30.94
C PHE A 13 -9.98 15.14 30.63
N VAL A 14 -10.63 14.41 29.72
CA VAL A 14 -12.09 14.44 29.62
C VAL A 14 -12.63 13.36 30.54
N GLU A 15 -13.22 13.76 31.68
CA GLU A 15 -13.99 12.83 32.49
C GLU A 15 -15.20 12.38 31.67
N HIS A 16 -15.28 11.09 31.38
CA HIS A 16 -16.51 10.48 30.92
C HIS A 16 -17.28 9.93 32.12
N ASP A 17 -18.59 10.15 32.13
CA ASP A 17 -19.50 9.46 33.03
C ASP A 17 -19.18 7.94 32.99
N GLU A 18 -19.09 7.29 34.16
CA GLU A 18 -18.70 5.88 34.41
C GLU A 18 -17.30 5.60 34.99
N GLY A 19 -16.55 6.60 35.47
CA GLY A 19 -15.26 6.35 36.14
C GLY A 19 -14.13 5.97 35.18
N ARG A 20 -14.24 6.45 33.93
CA ARG A 20 -13.25 6.25 32.85
C ARG A 20 -12.53 7.55 32.56
N LEU A 21 -11.21 7.52 32.51
CA LEU A 21 -10.39 8.66 32.12
C LEU A 21 -10.13 8.56 30.62
N CYS A 22 -10.83 9.37 29.82
CA CYS A 22 -10.74 9.28 28.37
C CYS A 22 -9.80 10.36 27.78
N GLY A 23 -8.74 9.86 27.13
CA GLY A 23 -8.16 10.41 25.90
C GLY A 23 -7.32 11.68 25.99
N VAL A 24 -6.00 11.50 26.06
CA VAL A 24 -5.02 12.42 25.48
C VAL A 24 -4.86 12.05 23.99
N ASP A 25 -5.06 13.01 23.08
CA ASP A 25 -4.92 12.85 21.62
C ASP A 25 -3.64 13.54 21.15
N VAL A 26 -2.58 12.77 20.93
CA VAL A 26 -1.24 13.29 20.62
C VAL A 26 -0.76 12.87 19.23
N ARG A 27 0.05 13.73 18.63
CA ARG A 27 0.65 13.46 17.33
C ARG A 27 1.97 12.72 17.49
N LEU A 28 2.23 11.74 16.63
CA LEU A 28 3.48 10.97 16.69
C LEU A 28 4.78 11.79 16.79
N PRO A 29 5.02 12.87 16.01
CA PRO A 29 6.27 13.63 16.12
C PRO A 29 6.53 14.24 17.52
N GLU A 30 5.51 14.31 18.36
CA GLU A 30 5.61 14.80 19.75
C GLU A 30 5.99 13.67 20.72
N MET A 31 5.80 12.41 20.32
CA MET A 31 5.88 11.24 21.19
C MET A 31 6.82 10.14 20.66
N GLU A 32 7.46 10.33 19.50
CA GLU A 32 8.23 9.29 18.80
C GLU A 32 9.31 8.65 19.68
N ASP A 33 10.06 9.46 20.43
CA ASP A 33 11.12 9.00 21.34
C ASP A 33 10.60 8.64 22.75
N VAL A 34 9.29 8.77 23.00
CA VAL A 34 8.72 8.51 24.32
C VAL A 34 8.60 7.01 24.54
N THR A 35 9.23 6.54 25.61
CA THR A 35 9.15 5.12 26.01
C THR A 35 7.83 4.80 26.69
N ILE A 36 7.39 3.55 26.57
CA ILE A 36 6.23 3.03 27.31
C ILE A 36 6.40 3.24 28.81
N ARG A 37 7.61 3.02 29.34
CA ARG A 37 7.91 3.27 30.76
C ARG A 37 7.57 4.70 31.15
N SER A 38 7.98 5.69 30.36
CA SER A 38 7.71 7.11 30.66
C SER A 38 6.21 7.41 30.70
N ILE A 39 5.44 6.78 29.80
CA ILE A 39 3.98 6.90 29.75
C ILE A 39 3.36 6.25 30.99
N THR A 40 3.75 5.02 31.30
CA THR A 40 3.26 4.30 32.48
C THR A 40 3.56 5.07 33.76
N GLU A 41 4.80 5.54 33.96
CA GLU A 41 5.19 6.34 35.13
C GLU A 41 4.36 7.63 35.25
N TYR A 42 4.11 8.30 34.12
CA TYR A 42 3.26 9.49 34.08
C TYR A 42 1.83 9.16 34.56
N PHE A 43 1.16 8.19 33.93
CA PHE A 43 -0.23 7.87 34.28
C PHE A 43 -0.38 7.25 35.67
N THR A 44 0.53 6.36 36.09
CA THR A 44 0.54 5.80 37.46
C THR A 44 0.71 6.90 38.51
N SER A 45 1.48 7.95 38.23
CA SER A 45 1.58 9.10 39.14
C SER A 45 0.26 9.89 39.23
N ARG A 46 -0.51 9.96 38.14
CA ARG A 46 -1.81 10.64 38.08
C ARG A 46 -2.92 9.86 38.78
N PHE A 47 -2.93 8.53 38.66
CA PHE A 47 -3.92 7.68 39.34
C PHE A 47 -3.92 7.86 40.86
N LYS A 48 -2.79 8.23 41.47
CA LYS A 48 -2.74 8.54 42.91
C LYS A 48 -3.69 9.67 43.33
N ASN A 49 -3.98 10.59 42.41
CA ASN A 49 -4.89 11.71 42.64
C ASN A 49 -6.30 11.44 42.09
N LEU A 50 -6.51 10.27 41.49
CA LEU A 50 -7.73 9.86 40.77
C LEU A 50 -8.13 8.44 41.20
N PRO A 51 -8.45 8.20 42.49
CA PRO A 51 -8.58 6.85 43.06
C PRO A 51 -9.76 6.03 42.53
N ASN A 52 -10.69 6.65 41.79
CA ASN A 52 -11.86 6.00 41.23
C ASN A 52 -11.63 5.45 39.81
N TYR A 53 -10.42 5.58 39.26
CA TYR A 53 -10.10 5.23 37.88
C TYR A 53 -9.20 3.99 37.84
N GLU A 54 -9.59 2.98 37.06
CA GLU A 54 -8.86 1.71 36.94
C GLU A 54 -7.85 1.72 35.78
N TYR A 55 -8.08 2.55 34.77
CA TYR A 55 -7.26 2.67 33.58
C TYR A 55 -7.37 4.07 32.94
N ALA A 56 -6.46 4.35 32.01
CA ALA A 56 -6.41 5.54 31.18
C ALA A 56 -6.18 5.15 29.73
N PHE A 57 -6.75 5.94 28.82
CA PHE A 57 -6.52 5.80 27.39
C PHE A 57 -5.61 6.91 26.85
N LEU A 58 -4.68 6.52 25.97
CA LEU A 58 -3.86 7.43 25.18
C LEU A 58 -3.99 7.03 23.72
N ALA A 59 -4.44 7.95 22.87
CA ALA A 59 -4.52 7.74 21.44
C ALA A 59 -3.35 8.46 20.76
N VAL A 60 -2.54 7.72 20.02
CA VAL A 60 -1.46 8.28 19.21
C VAL A 60 -1.87 8.23 17.75
N HIS A 61 -2.04 9.40 17.16
CA HIS A 61 -2.40 9.53 15.76
C HIS A 61 -1.19 9.83 14.89
N PHE A 62 -1.13 9.17 13.73
CA PHE A 62 -0.04 9.39 12.79
C PHE A 62 -0.47 9.14 11.35
N LYS A 63 0.33 9.68 10.42
CA LYS A 63 0.16 9.41 9.00
C LYS A 63 0.96 8.19 8.58
N ASN A 64 0.31 7.30 7.85
CA ASN A 64 0.91 6.18 7.15
C ASN A 64 0.55 6.28 5.67
N GLY A 65 1.42 6.93 4.88
CA GLY A 65 1.05 7.36 3.53
C GLY A 65 -0.13 8.34 3.55
N ASN A 66 -1.19 8.01 2.81
CA ASN A 66 -2.42 8.81 2.76
C ASN A 66 -3.43 8.50 3.87
N ARG A 67 -3.16 7.46 4.69
CA ARG A 67 -4.07 7.06 5.77
C ARG A 67 -3.70 7.73 7.08
N HIS A 68 -4.75 8.01 7.83
CA HIS A 68 -4.65 8.41 9.22
C HIS A 68 -4.82 7.14 10.06
N GLU A 69 -3.81 6.81 10.83
CA GLU A 69 -3.82 5.64 11.70
C GLU A 69 -3.86 6.10 13.15
N GLU A 70 -4.32 5.20 14.00
CA GLU A 70 -4.38 5.38 15.44
C GLU A 70 -3.78 4.16 16.12
N LEU A 71 -3.00 4.40 17.16
CA LEU A 71 -2.58 3.38 18.11
C LEU A 71 -3.14 3.77 19.47
N LEU A 72 -4.06 2.95 19.99
CA LEU A 72 -4.71 3.16 21.27
C LEU A 72 -3.94 2.40 22.35
N PHE A 73 -3.58 3.11 23.42
CA PHE A 73 -2.91 2.55 24.58
C PHE A 73 -3.91 2.51 25.75
N THR A 74 -4.13 1.33 26.30
CA THR A 74 -4.89 1.13 27.53
C THR A 74 -3.91 0.91 28.68
N ILE A 75 -3.79 1.90 29.56
CA ILE A 75 -2.81 1.93 30.65
C ILE A 75 -3.54 1.71 31.97
N ARG A 76 -3.27 0.59 32.63
CA ARG A 76 -3.94 0.20 33.88
C ARG A 76 -3.22 0.74 35.11
N LEU A 77 -3.92 0.79 36.24
CA LEU A 77 -3.39 1.23 37.53
C LEU A 77 -2.13 0.48 37.96
N ASP A 78 -2.05 -0.82 37.66
CA ASP A 78 -0.92 -1.69 37.97
C ASP A 78 0.31 -1.49 37.05
N GLY A 79 0.19 -0.59 36.07
CA GLY A 79 1.23 -0.28 35.10
C GLY A 79 1.23 -1.19 33.87
N THR A 80 0.27 -2.10 33.74
CA THR A 80 0.05 -2.89 32.52
C THR A 80 -0.37 -1.97 31.38
N VAL A 81 0.20 -2.19 30.20
CA VAL A 81 -0.14 -1.47 28.97
C VAL A 81 -0.58 -2.47 27.91
N GLU A 82 -1.81 -2.33 27.47
CA GLU A 82 -2.37 -3.02 26.31
C GLU A 82 -2.43 -2.04 25.14
N LEU A 83 -2.24 -2.56 23.93
CA LEU A 83 -2.31 -1.81 22.69
C LEU A 83 -3.49 -2.34 21.89
N ASP A 84 -4.30 -1.44 21.36
CA ASP A 84 -5.34 -1.75 20.40
C ASP A 84 -5.08 -0.91 19.13
N LEU A 85 -5.26 -1.54 17.97
CA LEU A 85 -5.23 -0.85 16.69
C LEU A 85 -6.21 -1.51 15.73
N ASP A 86 -6.78 -0.67 14.88
CA ASP A 86 -7.69 -1.11 13.83
C ASP A 86 -7.00 -0.94 12.48
N LEU A 87 -6.92 -2.03 11.72
CA LEU A 87 -6.41 -2.05 10.36
C LEU A 87 -7.56 -2.16 9.38
N GLU A 88 -7.90 -1.04 8.77
CA GLU A 88 -8.93 -1.00 7.73
C GLU A 88 -8.60 -1.91 6.53
N GLY A 89 -9.60 -2.67 6.12
CA GLY A 89 -9.66 -3.53 4.95
C GLY A 89 -9.12 -4.95 5.17
N GLY A 90 -9.56 -5.86 4.31
CA GLY A 90 -9.05 -7.23 4.22
C GLY A 90 -10.19 -8.16 3.94
N ASN A 91 -10.22 -8.85 2.80
CA ASN A 91 -11.26 -9.84 2.63
C ASN A 91 -10.85 -11.13 3.39
N PRO A 92 -11.53 -11.49 4.50
CA PRO A 92 -11.17 -12.67 5.29
C PRO A 92 -11.40 -13.96 4.50
N SER A 93 -12.16 -13.94 3.40
CA SER A 93 -12.28 -15.11 2.53
C SER A 93 -10.96 -15.51 1.86
N ARG A 94 -9.98 -14.59 1.78
CA ARG A 94 -8.65 -14.83 1.20
C ARG A 94 -7.54 -14.89 2.24
N LEU A 95 -7.68 -14.17 3.34
CA LEU A 95 -6.80 -14.24 4.50
C LEU A 95 -7.34 -15.27 5.49
N ARG A 96 -6.77 -16.48 5.53
CA ARG A 96 -6.99 -17.35 6.70
C ARG A 96 -6.46 -16.62 7.93
N ASP A 97 -7.28 -16.40 8.95
CA ASP A 97 -6.97 -15.68 10.21
C ASP A 97 -5.57 -15.99 10.76
N THR A 98 -5.16 -17.26 10.64
CA THR A 98 -3.85 -17.74 11.07
C THR A 98 -2.66 -17.06 10.39
N ARG A 99 -2.76 -16.70 9.10
CA ARG A 99 -1.62 -16.15 8.33
C ARG A 99 -1.40 -14.66 8.61
N LEU A 100 -2.47 -13.89 8.75
CA LEU A 100 -2.38 -12.51 9.24
C LEU A 100 -1.74 -12.52 10.62
N LYS A 101 -2.30 -13.32 11.54
CA LYS A 101 -1.83 -13.39 12.92
C LYS A 101 -0.32 -13.67 12.98
N ILE A 102 0.17 -14.63 12.20
CA ILE A 102 1.61 -14.95 12.12
C ILE A 102 2.47 -13.76 11.67
N GLU A 103 2.05 -13.01 10.64
CA GLU A 103 2.85 -11.85 10.19
C GLU A 103 2.78 -10.67 11.17
N VAL A 104 1.61 -10.41 11.75
CA VAL A 104 1.46 -9.38 12.80
C VAL A 104 2.33 -9.75 14.01
N GLU A 105 2.26 -11.00 14.48
CA GLU A 105 3.09 -11.50 15.58
C GLU A 105 4.58 -11.37 15.29
N LYS A 106 5.01 -11.62 14.05
CA LYS A 106 6.40 -11.48 13.64
C LYS A 106 6.86 -10.03 13.66
N LEU A 107 6.04 -9.10 13.15
CA LEU A 107 6.41 -7.69 13.03
C LEU A 107 6.37 -6.98 14.39
N PHE A 108 5.31 -7.19 15.16
CA PHE A 108 5.20 -6.64 16.51
C PHE A 108 6.12 -7.37 17.50
N GLY A 109 6.43 -8.64 17.27
CA GLY A 109 7.45 -9.37 18.03
C GLY A 109 8.83 -8.70 17.92
N ALA A 110 9.19 -8.16 16.75
CA ALA A 110 10.41 -7.38 16.58
C ALA A 110 10.39 -6.06 17.38
N ALA A 111 9.21 -5.49 17.61
CA ALA A 111 8.99 -4.33 18.48
C ALA A 111 8.69 -4.72 19.94
N ASN A 112 9.03 -5.95 20.37
CA ASN A 112 8.76 -6.47 21.72
C ASN A 112 7.28 -6.37 22.14
N ALA A 113 6.35 -6.62 21.23
CA ALA A 113 4.93 -6.77 21.51
C ALA A 113 4.46 -8.19 21.11
N SER A 114 3.49 -8.71 21.85
CA SER A 114 2.85 -10.01 21.60
C SER A 114 1.38 -9.78 21.25
N VAL A 115 0.91 -10.41 20.17
CA VAL A 115 -0.50 -10.34 19.77
C VAL A 115 -1.34 -11.20 20.71
N LEU A 116 -2.32 -10.59 21.35
CA LEU A 116 -3.30 -11.27 22.21
C LEU A 116 -4.47 -11.78 21.35
N GLU A 117 -5.03 -10.88 20.56
CA GLU A 117 -6.25 -11.07 19.78
C GLU A 117 -6.11 -10.36 18.43
N ALA A 118 -6.70 -10.94 17.39
CA ALA A 118 -6.68 -10.39 16.04
C ALA A 118 -7.97 -10.85 15.35
N ASP A 119 -8.99 -10.02 15.42
CA ASP A 119 -10.33 -10.34 14.95
C ASP A 119 -10.70 -9.50 13.74
N HIS A 120 -11.41 -10.11 12.80
CA HIS A 120 -11.96 -9.41 11.65
C HIS A 120 -13.42 -9.01 11.91
N PHE A 121 -13.72 -7.74 11.67
CA PHE A 121 -15.05 -7.19 11.71
C PHE A 121 -15.50 -6.87 10.29
N PHE A 122 -16.66 -7.40 9.91
CA PHE A 122 -17.27 -7.14 8.61
C PHE A 122 -18.06 -5.84 8.64
N ALA A 123 -18.07 -5.14 7.52
CA ALA A 123 -18.96 -4.01 7.30
C ALA A 123 -20.42 -4.46 7.44
N ASP A 124 -21.20 -3.71 8.22
CA ASP A 124 -22.62 -3.91 8.44
C ASP A 124 -23.33 -2.57 8.72
N GLU A 125 -24.57 -2.57 9.23
CA GLU A 125 -25.30 -1.33 9.51
C GLU A 125 -24.66 -0.47 10.61
N GLY A 126 -23.78 -1.04 11.45
CA GLY A 126 -23.05 -0.34 12.50
C GLY A 126 -21.56 -0.13 12.22
N ILE A 127 -21.02 -0.75 11.17
CA ILE A 127 -19.61 -0.73 10.81
C ILE A 127 -19.47 -0.32 9.34
N ASP A 128 -18.92 0.87 9.10
CA ASP A 128 -18.85 1.48 7.76
C ASP A 128 -17.98 0.68 6.76
N HIS A 129 -17.00 -0.09 7.23
CA HIS A 129 -16.06 -0.84 6.39
C HIS A 129 -15.43 -2.03 7.13
N ASP A 130 -14.99 -3.04 6.38
CA ASP A 130 -14.25 -4.19 6.94
C ASP A 130 -12.96 -3.72 7.62
N PHE A 131 -12.67 -4.20 8.84
CA PHE A 131 -11.41 -3.91 9.53
C PHE A 131 -10.96 -5.07 10.40
N TRP A 132 -9.66 -5.10 10.70
CA TRP A 132 -9.07 -6.00 11.70
C TRP A 132 -8.81 -5.24 12.98
N SER A 133 -9.36 -5.71 14.10
CA SER A 133 -8.99 -5.22 15.42
C SER A 133 -7.92 -6.11 16.01
N ILE A 134 -6.79 -5.51 16.36
CA ILE A 134 -5.61 -6.23 16.85
C ILE A 134 -5.29 -5.72 18.25
N ARG A 135 -5.39 -6.61 19.24
CA ARG A 135 -5.00 -6.34 20.62
C ARG A 135 -3.66 -6.98 20.92
N MET A 136 -2.78 -6.23 21.58
CA MET A 136 -1.43 -6.66 21.89
C MET A 136 -1.03 -6.30 23.32
N SER A 137 -0.10 -7.09 23.87
CA SER A 137 0.59 -6.78 25.11
C SER A 137 2.05 -6.43 24.84
N LEU A 138 2.60 -5.49 25.60
CA LEU A 138 4.02 -5.14 25.53
C LEU A 138 4.87 -6.07 26.39
N ASN A 139 5.93 -6.64 25.80
CA ASN A 139 6.90 -7.49 26.49
C ASN A 139 8.02 -6.68 27.15
N SER A 140 8.21 -5.42 26.72
CA SER A 140 9.18 -4.50 27.32
C SER A 140 8.63 -3.08 27.39
N GLN A 141 8.82 -2.43 28.54
CA GLN A 141 8.50 -1.00 28.71
C GLN A 141 9.58 -0.07 28.14
N SER A 142 10.71 -0.59 27.64
CA SER A 142 11.74 0.24 27.00
C SER A 142 11.41 0.62 25.56
N VAL A 143 10.39 -0.01 24.97
CA VAL A 143 9.94 0.26 23.61
C VAL A 143 9.46 1.71 23.52
N THR A 144 9.75 2.35 22.40
CA THR A 144 9.28 3.70 22.08
C THR A 144 7.97 3.66 21.30
N ILE A 145 7.19 4.73 21.36
CA ILE A 145 6.00 4.86 20.49
C ILE A 145 6.42 4.82 19.00
N GLY A 146 7.56 5.42 18.65
CA GLY A 146 8.09 5.39 17.29
C GLY A 146 8.29 3.98 16.75
N GLU A 147 8.92 3.10 17.52
CA GLU A 147 9.13 1.68 17.16
C GLU A 147 7.80 0.93 16.94
N LEU A 148 6.78 1.18 17.76
CA LEU A 148 5.45 0.57 17.59
C LEU A 148 4.73 1.09 16.34
N CYS A 149 4.79 2.40 16.09
CA CYS A 149 4.24 2.99 14.87
C CYS A 149 4.97 2.48 13.62
N GLU A 150 6.29 2.28 13.68
CA GLU A 150 7.04 1.66 12.59
C GLU A 150 6.62 0.19 12.35
N ALA A 151 6.43 -0.59 13.41
CA ALA A 151 5.90 -1.94 13.31
C ALA A 151 4.50 -1.97 12.66
N LEU A 152 3.64 -1.00 12.99
CA LEU A 152 2.33 -0.85 12.38
C LEU A 152 2.42 -0.49 10.88
N ARG A 153 3.30 0.45 10.50
CA ARG A 153 3.57 0.77 9.08
C ARG A 153 4.02 -0.47 8.31
N ASN A 154 4.93 -1.24 8.89
CA ASN A 154 5.43 -2.48 8.29
C ASN A 154 4.34 -3.56 8.22
N THR A 155 3.43 -3.61 9.19
CA THR A 155 2.30 -4.56 9.22
C THR A 155 1.37 -4.34 8.05
N ARG A 156 1.05 -3.09 7.70
CA ARG A 156 0.30 -2.81 6.47
C ARG A 156 1.04 -3.29 5.24
N SER A 157 2.32 -2.91 5.06
CA SER A 157 3.12 -3.33 3.91
C SER A 157 3.17 -4.86 3.75
N ALA A 158 3.33 -5.59 4.86
CA ALA A 158 3.33 -7.05 4.88
C ALA A 158 1.94 -7.62 4.59
N LEU A 159 0.89 -7.04 5.17
CA LEU A 159 -0.49 -7.46 4.92
C LEU A 159 -0.86 -7.38 3.46
N CYS A 160 -0.41 -6.34 2.79
CA CYS A 160 -0.61 -6.17 1.36
C CYS A 160 0.08 -7.27 0.55
N LYS A 161 1.28 -7.70 0.97
CA LYS A 161 1.97 -8.84 0.36
C LYS A 161 1.24 -10.17 0.61
N VAL A 162 0.65 -10.36 1.79
CA VAL A 162 -0.06 -11.60 2.17
C VAL A 162 -1.43 -11.71 1.49
N ARG A 163 -2.13 -10.60 1.32
CA ARG A 163 -3.51 -10.56 0.82
C ARG A 163 -3.64 -11.06 -0.62
N THR A 164 -2.58 -11.05 -1.44
CA THR A 164 -2.71 -11.23 -2.92
C THR A 164 -3.83 -10.36 -3.49
N GLU A 165 -4.19 -9.30 -2.78
CA GLU A 165 -5.11 -8.30 -3.25
C GLU A 165 -4.24 -7.38 -4.08
N ALA A 166 -4.43 -7.47 -5.39
CA ALA A 166 -4.34 -6.35 -6.28
C ALA A 166 -4.79 -5.10 -5.52
N TYR A 167 -3.84 -4.29 -5.11
CA TYR A 167 -4.13 -3.08 -4.38
C TYR A 167 -5.00 -2.19 -5.27
N SER A 168 -6.28 -2.05 -4.96
CA SER A 168 -7.05 -0.92 -5.47
C SER A 168 -6.40 0.40 -5.02
N ASP A 169 -5.75 0.39 -3.85
CA ASP A 169 -5.26 1.61 -3.21
C ASP A 169 -3.78 1.92 -3.43
N CYS A 170 -2.84 0.97 -3.62
CA CYS A 170 -1.44 1.34 -3.94
C CYS A 170 -1.34 1.91 -5.35
N SER A 171 -2.10 1.38 -6.31
CA SER A 171 -2.13 2.00 -7.64
C SER A 171 -2.74 3.40 -7.57
N ALA A 172 -3.78 3.61 -6.75
CA ALA A 172 -4.40 4.91 -6.53
C ALA A 172 -3.47 5.88 -5.78
N ASP A 173 -2.82 5.44 -4.71
CA ASP A 173 -1.87 6.22 -3.91
C ASP A 173 -0.62 6.55 -4.72
N PHE A 174 -0.08 5.59 -5.47
CA PHE A 174 1.03 5.82 -6.38
C PHE A 174 0.65 6.83 -7.45
N MET A 175 -0.55 6.71 -8.03
CA MET A 175 -1.07 7.69 -8.99
C MET A 175 -1.34 9.06 -8.34
N ASP A 176 -1.82 9.13 -7.10
CA ASP A 176 -2.04 10.38 -6.37
C ASP A 176 -0.70 11.08 -6.08
N SER A 177 0.30 10.34 -5.59
CA SER A 177 1.66 10.84 -5.38
C SER A 177 2.30 11.31 -6.70
N LEU A 178 2.14 10.53 -7.77
CA LEU A 178 2.63 10.88 -9.09
C LEU A 178 1.96 12.16 -9.62
N THR A 179 0.64 12.27 -9.53
CA THR A 179 -0.12 13.43 -10.06
C THR A 179 0.04 14.70 -9.22
N ARG A 180 0.29 14.57 -7.91
CA ARG A 180 0.56 15.70 -7.01
C ARG A 180 2.03 16.07 -6.87
N GLY A 181 2.92 15.38 -7.59
CA GLY A 181 4.35 15.67 -7.58
C GLY A 181 5.08 15.27 -6.29
N ARG A 182 4.50 14.36 -5.49
CA ARG A 182 5.15 13.81 -4.29
C ARG A 182 6.05 12.63 -4.68
N PHE A 183 7.09 12.91 -5.44
CA PHE A 183 7.91 11.85 -6.02
C PHE A 183 8.76 11.09 -5.00
N GLU A 184 9.09 11.71 -3.88
CA GLU A 184 9.78 11.08 -2.75
C GLU A 184 9.00 9.86 -2.24
N ASP A 185 7.66 9.92 -2.27
CA ASP A 185 6.76 8.83 -1.85
C ASP A 185 6.82 7.62 -2.81
N LEU A 186 7.35 7.81 -4.03
CA LEU A 186 7.46 6.75 -5.03
C LEU A 186 8.75 5.93 -4.85
N VAL A 187 9.80 6.56 -4.30
CA VAL A 187 11.11 5.93 -4.08
C VAL A 187 10.97 4.79 -3.07
N GLY A 188 11.58 3.64 -3.36
CA GLY A 188 11.45 2.42 -2.56
C GLY A 188 10.26 1.54 -2.97
N THR A 189 9.39 1.99 -3.89
CA THR A 189 8.32 1.13 -4.42
C THR A 189 8.90 0.04 -5.31
N GLU A 190 8.59 -1.22 -5.01
CA GLU A 190 9.01 -2.38 -5.80
C GLU A 190 8.10 -2.54 -7.04
N GLU A 191 8.67 -2.87 -8.19
CA GLU A 191 7.91 -3.38 -9.33
C GLU A 191 7.17 -4.66 -8.96
N SER A 192 6.01 -4.87 -9.57
CA SER A 192 5.08 -5.92 -9.17
C SER A 192 4.18 -6.35 -10.33
N SER A 193 3.18 -7.17 -10.02
CA SER A 193 2.16 -7.60 -10.98
C SER A 193 1.28 -6.45 -11.49
N TRP A 194 1.22 -5.31 -10.78
CA TRP A 194 0.46 -4.12 -11.18
C TRP A 194 1.34 -2.92 -11.55
N LEU A 195 2.64 -2.89 -11.22
CA LEU A 195 3.53 -1.77 -11.51
C LEU A 195 4.72 -2.18 -12.38
N GLU A 196 4.95 -1.45 -13.47
CA GLU A 196 6.17 -1.49 -14.29
C GLU A 196 6.72 -0.08 -14.42
N CYS A 197 8.00 0.11 -14.15
CA CYS A 197 8.69 1.37 -14.33
C CYS A 197 9.72 1.28 -15.48
N LYS A 198 9.91 2.39 -16.18
CA LYS A 198 10.94 2.55 -17.21
C LYS A 198 11.55 3.93 -17.06
N SER A 199 12.87 4.03 -17.00
CA SER A 199 13.55 5.34 -16.95
C SER A 199 13.34 6.11 -18.24
N GLU A 200 13.42 5.42 -19.37
CA GLU A 200 13.20 5.98 -20.70
C GLU A 200 12.55 4.96 -21.63
N LEU A 201 11.90 5.46 -22.68
CA LEU A 201 11.35 4.61 -23.73
C LEU A 201 11.34 5.39 -25.04
N ASN A 202 12.08 4.92 -26.04
CA ASN A 202 12.22 5.61 -27.32
C ASN A 202 10.98 5.42 -28.21
N ILE A 203 9.87 6.09 -27.84
CA ILE A 203 8.59 6.02 -28.54
C ILE A 203 8.75 6.41 -30.02
N GLY A 204 8.19 5.60 -30.91
CA GLY A 204 8.25 5.79 -32.36
C GLY A 204 9.33 4.96 -33.05
N ASN A 205 10.29 4.39 -32.31
CA ASN A 205 11.19 3.38 -32.83
C ASN A 205 10.68 1.96 -32.53
N ALA A 206 11.23 0.96 -33.22
CA ALA A 206 10.75 -0.42 -33.11
C ALA A 206 10.92 -1.02 -31.69
N ASP A 207 12.05 -0.72 -31.03
CA ASP A 207 12.38 -1.24 -29.69
C ASP A 207 11.51 -0.63 -28.58
N GLY A 208 11.38 0.70 -28.56
CA GLY A 208 10.51 1.41 -27.63
C GLY A 208 9.05 1.01 -27.81
N ASN A 209 8.58 0.95 -29.06
CA ASN A 209 7.23 0.48 -29.35
C ASN A 209 7.02 -0.96 -28.87
N ASP A 210 8.01 -1.86 -29.05
CA ASP A 210 7.93 -3.24 -28.56
C ASP A 210 7.80 -3.31 -27.03
N LYS A 211 8.64 -2.56 -26.31
CA LYS A 211 8.58 -2.49 -24.85
C LYS A 211 7.23 -1.99 -24.36
N LEU A 212 6.68 -0.95 -24.98
CA LEU A 212 5.36 -0.41 -24.65
C LEU A 212 4.25 -1.45 -24.85
N VAL A 213 4.14 -2.02 -26.04
CA VAL A 213 3.03 -2.92 -26.37
C VAL A 213 3.15 -4.26 -25.64
N LYS A 214 4.38 -4.71 -25.34
CA LYS A 214 4.63 -5.87 -24.49
C LYS A 214 4.07 -5.65 -23.08
N ALA A 215 4.40 -4.53 -22.44
CA ALA A 215 3.93 -4.23 -21.10
C ALA A 215 2.40 -4.10 -21.06
N VAL A 216 1.82 -3.32 -22.00
CA VAL A 216 0.36 -3.12 -22.10
C VAL A 216 -0.37 -4.44 -22.34
N CYS A 217 0.11 -5.28 -23.26
CA CYS A 217 -0.47 -6.60 -23.53
C CYS A 217 -0.34 -7.54 -22.32
N GLY A 218 0.80 -7.52 -21.63
CA GLY A 218 1.03 -8.27 -20.40
C GLY A 218 0.02 -7.92 -19.30
N PHE A 219 -0.17 -6.63 -19.03
CA PHE A 219 -1.15 -6.16 -18.05
C PHE A 219 -2.60 -6.45 -18.48
N ALA A 220 -2.96 -6.21 -19.74
CA ALA A 220 -4.31 -6.48 -20.23
C ALA A 220 -4.70 -7.97 -20.15
N ASN A 221 -3.72 -8.87 -20.26
CA ASN A 221 -3.91 -10.30 -20.02
C ASN A 221 -3.87 -10.68 -18.53
N GLY A 222 -3.27 -9.87 -17.67
CA GLY A 222 -3.24 -10.07 -16.22
C GLY A 222 -4.63 -9.94 -15.57
N ASP A 223 -4.76 -10.45 -14.35
CA ASP A 223 -6.05 -10.48 -13.64
C ASP A 223 -6.37 -9.18 -12.90
N GLU A 224 -5.39 -8.30 -12.76
CA GLU A 224 -5.51 -7.03 -12.08
C GLU A 224 -5.24 -5.84 -13.00
N SER A 225 -5.61 -4.65 -12.53
CA SER A 225 -5.26 -3.41 -13.23
C SER A 225 -3.76 -3.15 -13.15
N GLY A 226 -3.17 -2.70 -14.24
CA GLY A 226 -1.75 -2.38 -14.35
C GLY A 226 -1.48 -0.88 -14.53
N LEU A 227 -0.29 -0.48 -14.13
CA LEU A 227 0.27 0.84 -14.28
C LEU A 227 1.69 0.72 -14.84
N LEU A 228 1.90 1.29 -16.02
CA LEU A 228 3.22 1.49 -16.59
C LEU A 228 3.60 2.96 -16.42
N VAL A 229 4.74 3.23 -15.78
CA VAL A 229 5.25 4.60 -15.61
C VAL A 229 6.59 4.76 -16.33
N ILE A 230 6.65 5.73 -17.24
CA ILE A 230 7.87 6.13 -17.94
C ILE A 230 8.40 7.41 -17.30
N GLY A 231 9.71 7.43 -17.07
CA GLY A 231 10.43 8.49 -16.38
C GLY A 231 10.78 8.16 -14.92
N LEU A 232 10.69 6.89 -14.52
CA LEU A 232 11.14 6.41 -13.20
C LEU A 232 12.28 5.42 -13.37
N LYS A 233 13.39 5.67 -12.69
CA LYS A 233 14.52 4.76 -12.67
C LYS A 233 14.33 3.73 -11.56
N THR A 234 14.66 2.49 -11.87
CA THR A 234 14.70 1.39 -10.89
C THR A 234 16.12 0.87 -10.74
N ASP A 235 16.45 0.44 -9.52
CA ASP A 235 17.67 -0.29 -9.20
C ASP A 235 17.29 -1.67 -8.64
N ARG A 236 18.14 -2.67 -8.93
CA ARG A 236 17.87 -4.05 -8.50
C ARG A 236 18.31 -4.26 -7.06
N ILE A 237 17.35 -4.42 -6.14
CA ILE A 237 17.57 -4.65 -4.70
C ILE A 237 16.95 -6.00 -4.33
N ASN A 238 17.73 -6.90 -3.73
CA ASN A 238 17.26 -8.23 -3.32
C ASN A 238 16.49 -9.01 -4.42
N SER A 239 17.00 -8.92 -5.66
CA SER A 239 16.41 -9.51 -6.87
C SER A 239 15.09 -8.92 -7.35
N ARG A 240 14.66 -7.78 -6.81
CA ARG A 240 13.48 -7.01 -7.25
C ARG A 240 13.94 -5.67 -7.81
N ASP A 241 13.22 -5.16 -8.80
CA ASP A 241 13.47 -3.83 -9.34
C ASP A 241 12.69 -2.81 -8.49
N VAL A 242 13.39 -1.84 -7.91
CA VAL A 242 12.84 -0.88 -6.94
C VAL A 242 13.06 0.54 -7.44
N VAL A 243 12.02 1.38 -7.42
CA VAL A 243 12.12 2.78 -7.83
C VAL A 243 13.18 3.49 -6.99
N SER A 244 14.20 4.02 -7.64
CA SER A 244 15.33 4.67 -6.98
C SER A 244 15.38 6.17 -7.20
N SER A 245 14.84 6.66 -8.32
CA SER A 245 14.81 8.09 -8.63
C SER A 245 13.85 8.43 -9.76
N VAL A 246 13.46 9.71 -9.83
CA VAL A 246 12.76 10.28 -10.98
C VAL A 246 13.77 10.63 -12.07
N SER A 247 13.46 10.26 -13.30
CA SER A 247 14.27 10.52 -14.49
C SER A 247 13.36 11.02 -15.62
N PRO A 248 12.97 12.31 -15.63
CA PRO A 248 12.00 12.84 -16.58
C PRO A 248 12.37 12.56 -18.04
N VAL A 249 11.36 12.33 -18.88
CA VAL A 249 11.53 12.15 -20.32
C VAL A 249 11.10 13.39 -21.09
N SER A 250 11.55 13.51 -22.36
CA SER A 250 11.26 14.69 -23.17
C SER A 250 9.77 14.83 -23.51
N ALA A 251 9.15 15.93 -23.10
CA ALA A 251 7.75 16.27 -23.42
C ALA A 251 7.44 16.24 -24.93
N ARG A 252 8.43 16.57 -25.77
CA ARG A 252 8.27 16.60 -27.24
C ARG A 252 8.13 15.20 -27.83
N ALA A 253 8.80 14.20 -27.25
CA ALA A 253 8.76 12.83 -27.74
C ALA A 253 7.57 12.05 -27.16
N HIS A 254 7.13 12.41 -25.96
CA HIS A 254 6.16 11.69 -25.14
C HIS A 254 4.82 12.42 -25.04
N THR A 255 3.94 12.20 -26.02
CA THR A 255 2.58 12.76 -26.04
C THR A 255 1.53 11.67 -25.92
N GLU A 256 0.38 11.99 -25.31
CA GLU A 256 -0.72 11.06 -25.10
C GLU A 256 -1.14 10.33 -26.39
N ASP A 257 -1.35 11.11 -27.46
CA ASP A 257 -1.77 10.62 -28.77
C ASP A 257 -0.81 9.60 -29.37
N ARG A 258 0.50 9.77 -29.18
CA ARG A 258 1.50 8.84 -29.70
C ARG A 258 1.39 7.48 -29.03
N TYR A 259 1.28 7.46 -27.71
CA TYR A 259 1.11 6.22 -26.94
C TYR A 259 -0.19 5.52 -27.35
N ARG A 260 -1.31 6.25 -27.38
CA ARG A 260 -2.61 5.69 -27.78
C ARG A 260 -2.56 5.12 -29.19
N LYS A 261 -1.99 5.85 -30.15
CA LYS A 261 -1.83 5.40 -31.53
C LYS A 261 -1.04 4.09 -31.60
N ILE A 262 0.15 4.03 -31.02
CA ILE A 262 1.01 2.84 -31.04
C ILE A 262 0.31 1.63 -30.41
N ILE A 263 -0.34 1.83 -29.27
CA ILE A 263 -1.07 0.75 -28.59
C ILE A 263 -2.25 0.28 -29.45
N SER A 264 -3.06 1.19 -29.99
CA SER A 264 -4.24 0.83 -30.80
C SER A 264 -3.88 0.14 -32.13
N GLU A 265 -2.73 0.46 -32.71
CA GLU A 265 -2.27 -0.13 -33.97
C GLU A 265 -1.68 -1.54 -33.77
N GLN A 266 -1.17 -1.85 -32.58
CA GLN A 266 -0.39 -3.07 -32.34
C GLN A 266 -1.04 -4.02 -31.34
N VAL A 267 -1.89 -3.56 -30.43
CA VAL A 267 -2.55 -4.40 -29.41
C VAL A 267 -4.01 -4.62 -29.81
N SER A 268 -4.42 -5.90 -29.88
CA SER A 268 -5.77 -6.31 -30.22
C SER A 268 -6.26 -7.44 -29.29
N PRO A 269 -7.52 -7.43 -28.81
CA PRO A 269 -8.54 -6.40 -29.04
C PRO A 269 -8.17 -5.05 -28.37
N VAL A 270 -8.98 -4.02 -28.63
CA VAL A 270 -8.77 -2.70 -28.02
C VAL A 270 -8.88 -2.82 -26.49
N VAL A 271 -7.89 -2.30 -25.77
CA VAL A 271 -7.89 -2.26 -24.31
C VAL A 271 -8.93 -1.25 -23.83
N VAL A 272 -10.01 -1.73 -23.21
CA VAL A 272 -11.11 -0.88 -22.73
C VAL A 272 -10.67 -0.11 -21.50
N GLY A 273 -10.96 1.20 -21.48
CA GLY A 273 -10.66 2.07 -20.34
C GLY A 273 -9.19 2.49 -20.20
N LEU A 274 -8.34 2.19 -21.19
CA LEU A 274 -6.94 2.62 -21.22
C LEU A 274 -6.82 4.15 -21.07
N LYS A 275 -6.05 4.59 -20.08
CA LYS A 275 -5.74 6.01 -19.86
C LYS A 275 -4.24 6.24 -20.00
N VAL A 276 -3.87 7.30 -20.70
CA VAL A 276 -2.50 7.79 -20.77
C VAL A 276 -2.50 9.19 -20.17
N GLY A 277 -1.68 9.41 -19.15
CA GLY A 277 -1.51 10.69 -18.47
C GLY A 277 -0.08 11.21 -18.67
N ILE A 278 0.04 12.51 -18.90
CA ILE A 278 1.31 13.22 -18.98
C ILE A 278 1.40 14.12 -17.74
N ILE A 279 2.37 13.83 -16.86
CA ILE A 279 2.63 14.62 -15.65
C ILE A 279 3.83 15.51 -15.90
N ALA A 280 3.66 16.83 -15.83
CA ALA A 280 4.75 17.79 -15.98
C ALA A 280 5.64 17.80 -14.73
N VAL A 281 6.96 17.84 -14.95
CA VAL A 281 8.00 17.95 -13.93
C VAL A 281 9.07 18.92 -14.41
N GLU A 282 9.95 19.40 -13.53
CA GLU A 282 10.89 20.50 -13.80
C GLU A 282 11.65 20.35 -15.13
N ASP A 283 12.18 19.15 -15.40
CA ASP A 283 13.02 18.86 -16.57
C ASP A 283 12.34 18.03 -17.67
N GLY A 284 11.02 17.91 -17.65
CA GLY A 284 10.31 17.14 -18.68
C GLY A 284 8.94 16.65 -18.26
N VAL A 285 8.64 15.39 -18.57
CA VAL A 285 7.39 14.74 -18.18
C VAL A 285 7.62 13.34 -17.66
N LEU A 286 6.70 12.88 -16.83
CA LEU A 286 6.45 11.47 -16.56
C LEU A 286 5.22 11.03 -17.35
N VAL A 287 5.22 9.80 -17.84
CA VAL A 287 4.07 9.24 -18.55
C VAL A 287 3.50 8.09 -17.73
N ALA A 288 2.23 8.20 -17.36
CA ALA A 288 1.49 7.13 -16.70
C ALA A 288 0.54 6.48 -17.71
N VAL A 289 0.68 5.18 -17.96
CA VAL A 289 -0.26 4.40 -18.76
C VAL A 289 -1.00 3.48 -17.80
N SER A 290 -2.28 3.79 -17.54
CA SER A 290 -3.16 2.98 -16.71
C SER A 290 -3.95 2.01 -17.59
N ILE A 291 -3.81 0.72 -17.28
CA ILE A 291 -4.42 -0.42 -17.98
C ILE A 291 -5.41 -1.08 -17.02
N PRO A 292 -6.72 -0.82 -17.13
CA PRO A 292 -7.70 -1.47 -16.26
C PRO A 292 -7.70 -2.99 -16.44
N ALA A 293 -8.10 -3.72 -15.41
CA ALA A 293 -8.40 -5.14 -15.52
C ALA A 293 -9.42 -5.38 -16.65
N GLN A 294 -9.10 -6.29 -17.57
CA GLN A 294 -9.95 -6.57 -18.73
C GLN A 294 -10.85 -7.76 -18.45
N GLU A 295 -12.07 -7.72 -19.00
CA GLU A 295 -13.00 -8.83 -18.90
C GLU A 295 -12.39 -10.12 -19.48
N ARG A 296 -12.67 -11.24 -18.81
CA ARG A 296 -12.16 -12.56 -19.21
C ARG A 296 -12.47 -12.90 -20.68
N ASN A 297 -13.66 -12.52 -21.15
CA ASN A 297 -14.12 -12.80 -22.52
C ASN A 297 -13.40 -11.96 -23.58
N SER A 298 -12.68 -10.91 -23.18
CA SER A 298 -11.85 -10.08 -24.07
C SER A 298 -10.43 -10.61 -24.20
N LYS A 299 -10.01 -11.57 -23.37
CA LYS A 299 -8.68 -12.18 -23.40
C LYS A 299 -8.65 -13.37 -24.38
N PRO A 300 -7.53 -13.63 -25.08
CA PRO A 300 -6.25 -12.93 -25.00
C PRO A 300 -6.20 -11.59 -25.75
N PHE A 301 -5.46 -10.65 -25.15
CA PHE A 301 -4.83 -9.54 -25.84
C PHE A 301 -3.55 -10.00 -26.53
N MET A 302 -3.32 -9.47 -27.71
CA MET A 302 -2.27 -9.91 -28.63
C MET A 302 -1.58 -8.72 -29.25
N VAL A 303 -0.27 -8.85 -29.47
CA VAL A 303 0.52 -7.89 -30.22
C VAL A 303 0.66 -8.38 -31.66
N THR A 304 0.20 -7.56 -32.62
CA THR A 304 0.29 -7.84 -34.07
C THR A 304 1.42 -7.03 -34.68
N LYS A 305 2.37 -7.71 -35.31
CA LYS A 305 3.48 -7.09 -36.07
C LYS A 305 3.63 -7.75 -37.44
N GLN A 306 4.42 -7.13 -38.31
CA GLN A 306 4.74 -7.65 -39.65
C GLN A 306 5.37 -9.07 -39.66
N GLY A 307 5.75 -9.61 -38.50
CA GLY A 307 6.29 -10.97 -38.32
C GLY A 307 5.37 -11.95 -37.57
N GLY A 308 4.12 -11.59 -37.29
CA GLY A 308 3.13 -12.48 -36.67
C GLY A 308 2.52 -11.94 -35.37
N ILE A 309 1.84 -12.84 -34.67
CA ILE A 309 1.08 -12.55 -33.45
C ILE A 309 1.89 -13.02 -32.22
N SER A 310 1.93 -12.20 -31.17
CA SER A 310 2.52 -12.55 -29.88
C SER A 310 1.54 -12.31 -28.75
N ILE A 311 1.47 -13.25 -27.82
CA ILE A 311 0.69 -13.10 -26.58
C ILE A 311 1.70 -12.95 -25.43
N PHE A 312 1.44 -11.98 -24.56
CA PHE A 312 2.29 -11.70 -23.40
C PHE A 312 1.49 -11.88 -22.12
N LEU A 313 2.11 -12.52 -21.11
CA LEU A 313 1.52 -12.72 -19.79
C LEU A 313 2.37 -12.02 -18.73
N ARG A 314 1.70 -11.31 -17.81
CA ARG A 314 2.32 -10.78 -16.60
C ARG A 314 2.40 -11.88 -15.54
N ASN A 315 3.57 -12.06 -14.95
CA ASN A 315 3.82 -13.02 -13.86
C ASN A 315 4.62 -12.30 -12.77
N GLY A 316 3.95 -11.71 -11.78
CA GLY A 316 4.64 -10.86 -10.82
C GLY A 316 5.28 -9.65 -11.52
N ASP A 317 6.56 -9.40 -11.26
CA ASP A 317 7.33 -8.26 -11.77
C ASP A 317 7.82 -8.41 -13.22
N PHE A 318 7.53 -9.52 -13.91
CA PHE A 318 7.99 -9.71 -15.29
C PHE A 318 6.89 -10.08 -16.27
N THR A 319 7.13 -9.77 -17.55
CA THR A 319 6.26 -10.14 -18.66
C THR A 319 6.95 -11.12 -19.60
N SER A 320 6.35 -12.30 -19.77
CA SER A 320 6.84 -13.38 -20.64
C SER A 320 6.00 -13.50 -21.91
N ARG A 321 6.64 -13.93 -23.01
CA ARG A 321 5.95 -14.26 -24.26
C ARG A 321 5.47 -15.70 -24.19
N MET A 322 4.20 -15.95 -24.48
CA MET A 322 3.68 -17.31 -24.58
C MET A 322 4.33 -18.07 -25.74
N LYS A 323 4.70 -19.32 -25.49
CA LYS A 323 5.20 -20.25 -26.49
C LYS A 323 4.04 -20.79 -27.34
N PRO A 324 4.29 -21.22 -28.59
CA PRO A 324 3.24 -21.77 -29.45
C PRO A 324 2.40 -22.89 -28.81
N ASP A 325 3.01 -23.77 -28.02
CA ASP A 325 2.27 -24.86 -27.35
C ASP A 325 1.40 -24.36 -26.19
N GLU A 326 1.83 -23.33 -25.47
CA GLU A 326 1.02 -22.68 -24.42
C GLU A 326 -0.20 -21.99 -25.04
N ILE A 327 -0.04 -21.35 -26.20
CA ILE A 327 -1.15 -20.76 -26.95
C ILE A 327 -2.14 -21.84 -27.40
N ARG A 328 -1.64 -22.97 -27.94
CA ARG A 328 -2.52 -24.09 -28.32
C ARG A 328 -3.29 -24.64 -27.13
N MET A 329 -2.64 -24.79 -25.98
CA MET A 329 -3.31 -25.24 -24.75
C MET A 329 -4.35 -24.24 -24.27
N LEU A 330 -4.05 -22.95 -24.31
CA LEU A 330 -4.98 -21.87 -23.96
C LEU A 330 -6.21 -21.90 -24.88
N MET A 331 -6.01 -22.01 -26.20
CA MET A 331 -7.11 -22.09 -27.17
C MET A 331 -7.99 -23.34 -26.95
N ALA A 332 -7.41 -24.44 -26.49
CA ALA A 332 -8.15 -25.67 -26.20
C ALA A 332 -8.93 -25.64 -24.88
N ARG A 333 -8.42 -24.93 -23.86
CA ARG A 333 -9.00 -24.90 -22.51
C ARG A 333 -9.81 -23.64 -22.20
N GLY A 334 -9.68 -22.60 -23.02
CA GLY A 334 -10.11 -21.25 -22.68
C GLY A 334 -9.14 -20.55 -21.73
N TRP A 335 -9.39 -19.27 -21.46
CA TRP A 335 -8.62 -18.51 -20.48
C TRP A 335 -8.81 -19.11 -19.07
N PRO A 336 -7.76 -19.34 -18.26
CA PRO A 336 -7.89 -19.90 -16.91
C PRO A 336 -8.89 -19.11 -16.03
N GLU A 337 -9.48 -19.79 -15.04
CA GLU A 337 -10.28 -19.15 -13.97
C GLU A 337 -9.40 -18.51 -12.90
#